data_AF-A0A5C6UT06-F1
#
_entry.id   AF-A0A5C6UT06-F1
#
_cell.length_a   1.000
_cell.length_b   1.000
_cell.length_c   1.000
_cell.angle_alpha   90.00
_cell.angle_beta   90.00
_cell.angle_gamma   90.00
#
_symmetry.space_group_name_H-M   'P 1'
#
loop_
_entity.id
_entity.type
_entity.pdbx_description
1 polymer ?
#
loop_
_entity_poly.entity_id
_entity_poly.type
_entity_poly.pdbx_seq_one_letter_code
_entity_poly.pdbx_strand_id
1 'polypeptide(L)' 'MNPDRSLVTGTVCGVRVEDVPDPLMKEIRILDKLIDELARGKAMAKVLRVG' A
#
# COMPACT_ATOMS: atom_id res chain seq x y z
N MET A 1 4.78 8.12 12.11
CA MET A 1 4.47 7.33 10.90
C MET A 1 3.54 6.20 11.30
N ASN A 2 2.51 5.87 10.51
CA ASN A 2 1.51 4.85 10.89
C ASN A 2 2.19 3.46 11.05
N PRO A 3 2.07 2.76 12.19
CA PRO A 3 2.67 1.43 12.38
C PRO A 3 2.11 0.37 11.40
N ASP A 4 0.84 0.48 11.03
CA ASP A 4 0.13 -0.50 10.21
C ASP A 4 0.47 -0.40 8.71
N ARG A 5 1.26 0.62 8.31
CA ARG A 5 1.68 0.81 6.91
C ARG A 5 2.42 -0.41 6.35
N SER A 6 3.13 -1.14 7.21
CA SER A 6 3.88 -2.34 6.83
C SER A 6 2.98 -3.52 6.43
N LEU A 7 1.69 -3.45 6.78
CA LEU A 7 0.67 -4.44 6.41
C LEU A 7 0.15 -4.21 4.98
N VAL A 8 0.53 -3.11 4.31
CA VAL A 8 0.17 -2.85 2.91
C VAL A 8 1.09 -3.66 2.00
N THR A 9 0.55 -4.73 1.42
CA THR A 9 1.26 -5.67 0.55
C THR A 9 0.58 -5.84 -0.80
N GLY A 10 1.25 -6.56 -1.70
CA GLY A 10 0.76 -6.91 -3.02
C GLY A 10 1.38 -6.05 -4.12
N THR A 11 0.70 -5.98 -5.27
CA THR A 11 1.24 -5.33 -6.46
C THR A 11 0.54 -4.02 -6.79
N VAL A 12 1.31 -3.02 -7.23
CA VAL A 12 0.86 -1.74 -7.77
C VAL A 12 1.89 -1.24 -8.79
N CYS A 13 1.46 -0.58 -9.87
CA CYS A 13 2.36 -0.07 -10.91
C CYS A 13 3.36 -1.11 -11.47
N GLY A 14 3.00 -2.39 -11.49
CA GLY A 14 3.86 -3.48 -12.00
C GLY A 14 4.94 -3.98 -11.04
N VAL A 15 5.01 -3.46 -9.80
CA VAL A 15 5.97 -3.90 -8.78
C VAL A 15 5.27 -4.46 -7.55
N ARG A 16 5.96 -5.31 -6.79
CA ARG A 16 5.50 -5.83 -5.49
C ARG A 16 5.99 -4.91 -4.36
N VAL A 17 5.07 -4.36 -3.58
CA VAL A 17 5.35 -3.31 -2.57
C VAL A 17 6.34 -3.78 -1.50
N GLU A 18 6.17 -5.01 -1.02
CA GLU A 18 7.00 -5.60 0.02
C GLU A 18 8.47 -5.80 -0.41
N ASP A 19 8.72 -5.98 -1.70
CA ASP A 19 10.03 -6.26 -2.30
C ASP A 19 10.79 -4.99 -2.71
N VAL A 20 10.19 -3.79 -2.59
CA VAL A 20 10.86 -2.54 -2.97
C VAL A 20 12.03 -2.27 -2.02
N PRO A 21 13.29 -2.23 -2.51
CA PRO A 21 14.47 -2.16 -1.65
C PRO A 21 14.74 -0.75 -1.11
N ASP A 22 14.45 0.28 -1.92
CA ASP A 22 14.61 1.66 -1.48
C ASP A 22 13.47 2.03 -0.50
N PRO A 23 13.81 2.44 0.75
CA PRO A 23 12.79 2.71 1.76
C PRO A 23 11.82 3.81 1.36
N LEU A 24 12.29 4.89 0.72
CA LEU A 24 11.43 6.01 0.32
C LEU A 24 10.46 5.58 -0.79
N MET A 25 10.95 4.86 -1.79
CA MET A 25 10.12 4.30 -2.86
C MET A 25 9.11 3.30 -2.33
N LYS A 26 9.45 2.52 -1.30
CA LYS A 26 8.49 1.61 -0.66
C LYS A 26 7.31 2.37 -0.07
N GLU A 27 7.56 3.50 0.62
CA GLU A 27 6.49 4.34 1.16
C GLU A 27 5.61 4.96 0.08
N ILE A 28 6.23 5.42 -1.02
CA ILE A 28 5.49 5.93 -2.18
C ILE A 28 4.58 4.85 -2.75
N ARG A 29 5.07 3.61 -2.89
CA ARG A 29 4.28 2.48 -3.41
C ARG A 29 3.20 2.01 -2.45
N ILE A 30 3.40 2.14 -1.13
CA ILE A 30 2.33 1.94 -0.15
C ILE A 30 1.19 2.94 -0.40
N LEU A 31 1.50 4.23 -0.58
CA LEU A 31 0.49 5.25 -0.88
C LEU A 31 -0.23 4.98 -2.20
N ASP A 32 0.52 4.71 -3.27
CA ASP A 32 -0.05 4.39 -4.59
C ASP A 32 -1.02 3.20 -4.50
N LYS A 33 -0.68 2.19 -3.69
CA LYS A 33 -1.54 1.02 -3.49
C LYS A 33 -2.86 1.38 -2.84
N LEU A 34 -2.85 2.20 -1.80
CA LEU A 34 -4.07 2.65 -1.12
C LEU A 34 -4.96 3.47 -2.07
N ILE A 35 -4.37 4.33 -2.89
CA ILE A 35 -5.08 5.12 -3.91
C ILE A 35 -5.67 4.22 -4.99
N ASP A 36 -4.93 3.24 -5.52
CA ASP A 36 -5.42 2.27 -6.51
C ASP A 36 -6.62 1.47 -5.96
N GLU A 37 -6.55 1.05 -4.69
CA GLU A 37 -7.65 0.32 -4.05
C GLU A 37 -8.90 1.17 -3.86
N LEU A 38 -8.74 2.44 -3.49
CA LEU A 38 -9.86 3.40 -3.41
C LEU A 38 -10.45 3.67 -4.79
N ALA A 39 -9.62 3.89 -5.80
CA ALA A 39 -10.05 4.13 -7.18
C ALA A 39 -10.81 2.93 -7.78
N ARG A 40 -10.47 1.71 -7.35
CA ARG A 40 -11.19 0.47 -7.71
C ARG A 40 -12.49 0.26 -6.90
N GLY A 41 -12.87 1.21 -6.04
CA GLY A 41 -14.10 1.15 -5.26
C GLY A 41 -14.06 0.16 -4.11
N LYS A 42 -12.88 -0.21 -3.59
CA LYS A 42 -12.82 -1.03 -2.37
C LYS A 42 -13.38 -0.22 -1.19
N ALA A 43 -14.16 -0.90 -0.34
CA ALA A 43 -14.65 -0.31 0.90
C ALA A 43 -13.48 0.17 1.78
N MET A 44 -13.63 1.33 2.43
CA MET A 44 -12.58 1.93 3.26
C MET A 44 -12.06 0.97 4.35
N ALA A 45 -12.95 0.17 4.96
CA ALA A 45 -12.58 -0.85 5.94
C ALA A 45 -11.66 -1.96 5.39
N LYS A 46 -11.63 -2.14 4.05
CA LYS A 46 -10.70 -3.03 3.35
C LYS A 46 -9.46 -2.31 2.83
N VAL A 47 -9.41 -0.98 2.85
CA VAL A 47 -8.23 -0.18 2.43
C VAL A 47 -7.37 0.17 3.64
N LEU A 48 -7.99 0.53 4.76
CA LEU A 48 -7.32 0.66 6.04
C LEU A 48 -6.87 -0.73 6.51
N ARG A 49 -5.61 -0.81 6.95
CA ARG A 49 -5.07 -2.01 7.59
C ARG A 49 -5.13 -1.78 9.09
N VAL A 50 -5.44 -2.84 9.84
CA VAL A 50 -5.45 -2.85 11.29
C VAL A 50 -4.67 -4.10 11.70
N GLY A 51 -3.61 -3.90 12.48
CA GLY A 51 -2.82 -4.97 13.08
C GLY A 51 -3.51 -5.60 14.30
#